data_AF-A0A7Z0EK20-F1
#
_entry.id   AF-A0A7Z0EK20-F1
#
_cell.length_a   1.000
_cell.length_b   1.000
_cell.length_c   1.000
_cell.angle_alpha   90.00
_cell.angle_beta   90.00
_cell.angle_gamma   90.00
#
_symmetry.space_group_name_H-M   'P 1'
#
loop_
_entity.id
_entity.type
_entity.pdbx_description
1 polymer ?
#
loop_
_entity_poly.entity_id
_entity_poly.type
_entity_poly.pdbx_seq_one_letter_code
_entity_poly.pdbx_strand_id
1 'polypeptide(L)' 'MAKVLIDIDQEALDKAAAVLGTTTPQDTVNAALRGVADTYRMLPEPQRAGRDVSPDTPHGGAPREGRER' A
#
# COMPACT_ATOMS: atom_id res chain seq x y z
N MET A 1 -1.98 -17.95 8.40
CA MET A 1 -0.91 -17.81 7.39
C MET A 1 -1.45 -18.30 6.05
N ALA A 2 -1.20 -17.56 4.98
CA ALA A 2 -1.34 -18.07 3.62
C ALA A 2 -0.06 -18.86 3.26
N LYS A 3 -0.19 -19.94 2.49
CA LYS A 3 0.96 -20.67 1.95
C LYS A 3 1.26 -20.12 0.56
N VAL A 4 2.48 -19.61 0.38
CA VAL A 4 2.96 -19.11 -0.91
C VAL A 4 4.22 -19.87 -1.25
N LEU A 5 4.29 -20.39 -2.48
CA LEU A 5 5.51 -20.98 -3.03
C LEU A 5 6.26 -19.87 -3.77
N ILE A 6 7.46 -19.54 -3.29
CA ILE A 6 8.36 -18.57 -3.93
C ILE A 6 9.77 -19.13 -3.89
N ASP A 7 10.54 -18.87 -4.93
CA ASP A 7 11.99 -19.06 -4.91
C ASP A 7 12.63 -17.85 -4.21
N ILE A 8 13.56 -18.12 -3.31
CA ILE A 8 14.26 -17.11 -2.52
C ILE A 8 15.76 -17.35 -2.68
N ASP A 9 16.49 -16.27 -2.89
CA ASP A 9 17.95 -16.32 -2.87
C ASP A 9 18.45 -16.73 -1.47
N GLN A 10 19.20 -17.84 -1.42
CA GLN A 10 19.62 -18.45 -0.16
C GLN A 10 20.63 -17.58 0.58
N GLU A 11 21.48 -16.84 -0.13
CA GLU A 11 22.48 -15.95 0.48
C GLU A 11 21.80 -14.74 1.15
N ALA A 12 20.82 -14.13 0.48
CA ALA A 12 20.02 -13.05 1.02
C ALA A 12 19.21 -13.50 2.24
N LEU A 13 18.66 -14.71 2.20
CA LEU A 13 17.93 -15.29 3.33
C LEU A 13 18.83 -15.50 4.54
N ASP A 14 20.05 -15.99 4.35
CA ASP A 14 21.01 -16.23 5.42
C ASP A 14 21.48 -14.92 6.06
N LYS A 15 21.78 -13.90 5.25
CA LYS A 15 22.09 -12.55 5.71
C LYS A 15 20.94 -11.95 6.53
N ALA A 16 19.71 -12.07 6.04
CA ALA A 16 18.53 -11.60 6.77
C ALA A 16 18.35 -12.35 8.10
N ALA A 17 18.59 -13.66 8.12
CA ALA A 17 18.49 -14.48 9.31
C ALA A 17 19.54 -14.07 10.37
N ALA A 18 20.77 -13.80 9.95
CA ALA A 18 21.83 -13.32 10.82
C ALA A 18 21.51 -11.94 11.42
N VAL A 19 20.93 -11.02 10.64
CA VAL A 19 20.53 -9.69 11.11
C VAL A 19 19.33 -9.76 12.05
N LEU A 20 18.35 -10.61 11.75
CA LEU A 20 17.11 -10.73 12.51
C LEU A 20 17.21 -11.71 13.70
N GLY A 21 18.28 -12.49 13.79
CA GLY A 21 18.49 -13.49 14.83
C GLY A 21 17.56 -14.71 14.71
N THR A 22 17.10 -15.01 13.50
CA THR A 22 16.11 -16.06 13.23
C THR A 22 16.78 -17.35 12.78
N THR A 23 16.14 -18.49 13.03
CA THR A 23 16.71 -19.83 12.75
C THR A 23 15.98 -20.58 11.65
N THR A 24 14.82 -20.10 11.22
CA THR A 24 14.03 -20.74 10.15
C THR A 24 13.74 -19.75 9.02
N PRO A 25 13.74 -20.21 7.74
CA PRO A 25 13.40 -19.38 6.59
C PRO A 25 12.06 -18.65 6.76
N GLN A 26 11.05 -19.37 7.26
CA GLN A 26 9.73 -18.82 7.48
C GLN A 26 9.75 -17.69 8.53
N ASP A 27 10.48 -17.87 9.62
CA ASP A 27 10.59 -16.86 10.67
C ASP A 27 11.33 -15.61 10.16
N THR A 28 12.43 -15.81 9.42
CA THR A 28 13.17 -14.73 8.76
C THR A 28 12.27 -13.91 7.84
N VAL A 29 11.52 -14.57 6.94
CA VAL A 29 10.64 -13.90 5.97
C VAL A 29 9.52 -13.17 6.69
N ASN A 30 8.89 -13.78 7.69
CA ASN A 30 7.82 -13.14 8.44
C ASN A 30 8.31 -11.94 9.25
N ALA A 31 9.47 -12.04 9.89
CA ALA A 31 10.09 -10.95 10.62
C ALA A 31 10.46 -9.78 9.69
N ALA A 32 11.06 -10.08 8.53
CA ALA A 32 11.38 -9.08 7.52
C ALA A 32 10.14 -8.35 7.00
N LEU A 33 9.08 -9.08 6.64
CA LEU A 33 7.82 -8.49 6.16
C LEU A 33 7.16 -7.58 7.21
N ARG A 34 7.22 -7.97 8.50
CA ARG A 34 6.72 -7.14 9.61
C ARG A 34 7.55 -5.87 9.77
N GLY A 35 8.88 -5.96 9.72
CA GLY A 35 9.77 -4.80 9.83
C GLY A 35 9.54 -3.78 8.71
N VAL A 36 9.35 -4.26 7.48
CA VAL A 36 9.00 -3.41 6.34
C VAL A 36 7.64 -2.75 6.57
N ALA A 37 6.61 -3.51 6.92
CA ALA A 37 5.28 -2.94 7.16
C ALA A 37 5.28 -1.86 8.25
N ASP A 38 6.06 -2.05 9.32
CA ASP A 38 6.21 -1.06 10.39
C ASP A 38 6.94 0.21 9.90
N THR A 39 8.03 0.03 9.15
CA THR A 39 8.81 1.14 8.57
C THR A 39 7.96 1.99 7.61
N TYR A 40 7.18 1.36 6.74
CA TYR A 40 6.35 2.05 5.75
C TYR A 40 5.02 2.55 6.30
N ARG A 41 4.56 2.06 7.46
CA ARG A 41 3.41 2.64 8.16
C ARG A 41 3.70 4.03 8.72
N MET A 42 4.97 4.34 8.98
CA MET A 42 5.40 5.65 9.50
C MET A 42 5.65 6.69 8.40
N LEU A 43 5.65 6.29 7.13
CA LEU A 43 5.72 7.23 6.01
C LEU A 43 4.31 7.74 5.68
N PRO A 44 4.06 9.07 5.69
CA PRO A 44 2.83 9.60 5.13
C PRO A 44 2.73 9.18 3.66
N GLU A 45 1.52 8.85 3.21
CA GLU A 45 1.24 8.28 1.90
C GLU A 45 2.09 8.91 0.77
N PRO A 46 2.67 8.13 -0.15
CA PRO A 46 3.18 8.70 -1.38
C PRO A 46 1.98 9.31 -2.11
N GLN A 47 1.95 10.64 -2.13
CA GLN A 47 0.99 11.45 -2.85
C GLN A 47 0.75 10.82 -4.22
N ARG A 48 -0.47 10.30 -4.45
CA ARG A 48 -0.91 9.82 -5.77
C ARG A 48 -0.98 11.00 -6.73
N ALA A 49 0.18 11.47 -7.18
CA ALA A 49 0.32 12.29 -8.36
C ALA A 49 0.04 11.37 -9.56
N GLY A 50 -1.22 11.30 -9.96
CA GLY A 50 -1.60 10.45 -11.10
C GLY A 50 -3.09 10.15 -11.23
N ARG A 51 -3.97 11.13 -11.07
CA ARG A 51 -5.19 11.19 -11.89
C ARG A 51 -5.80 12.59 -11.88
N ASP A 52 -5.45 13.34 -12.92
CA ASP A 52 -6.42 14.16 -13.63
C ASP A 52 -7.75 13.41 -13.77
N VAL A 53 -8.76 13.83 -13.02
CA VAL A 53 -10.14 13.81 -13.47
C VAL A 53 -10.71 15.19 -13.18
N SER A 54 -10.80 16.01 -14.22
CA SER A 54 -11.41 17.33 -14.21
C SER A 54 -12.75 17.31 -13.47
N PRO A 55 -13.04 18.28 -12.59
CA PRO A 55 -14.38 18.44 -12.04
C PRO A 55 -15.21 19.24 -13.05
N ASP A 56 -15.53 18.65 -14.21
CA ASP A 56 -16.59 19.18 -15.07
C ASP A 56 -17.71 18.15 -15.22
N THR A 57 -18.51 18.07 -14.16
CA THR A 57 -19.89 17.60 -14.30
C THR A 57 -20.75 18.50 -13.41
N PRO A 58 -21.36 19.55 -13.96
CA PRO A 58 -22.44 20.23 -13.28
C PRO A 58 -23.61 19.26 -13.21
N HIS A 59 -23.91 18.74 -12.02
CA HIS A 59 -25.19 18.11 -11.75
C HIS A 59 -26.30 19.14 -11.99
N GLY A 60 -27.28 18.75 -12.80
CA GLY A 60 -28.48 19.54 -13.06
C GLY A 60 -29.17 19.92 -11.75
N GLY A 61 -29.28 21.22 -11.53
CA GLY A 61 -30.23 21.84 -10.63
C GLY A 61 -31.09 22.80 -11.45
N ALA A 62 -32.36 22.44 -11.65
CA ALA A 62 -33.34 23.34 -12.25
C ALA A 62 -33.49 24.60 -11.39
N PRO A 63 -33.52 25.82 -11.96
CA PRO A 63 -34.06 26.96 -11.24
C PRO A 63 -35.58 26.97 -11.38
N ARG A 64 -36.21 27.06 -10.21
CA ARG A 64 -37.64 27.31 -10.02
C ARG A 64 -38.02 28.73 -10.44
N GLU A 65 -39.33 28.88 -10.51
CA GLU A 65 -40.13 30.09 -10.27
C GLU A 65 -40.40 31.03 -11.45
N GLY A 66 -41.71 31.13 -11.72
CA GLY A 66 -42.30 32.06 -12.63
C GLY A 66 -42.05 33.51 -12.24
N ARG A 67 -42.13 34.36 -13.26
CA ARG A 67 -42.37 35.78 -13.06
C ARG A 67 -43.46 36.21 -14.02
N GLU A 68 -44.54 36.65 -13.41
CA GLU A 68 -45.62 37.41 -14.01
C GLU A 68 -45.05 38.63 -14.76
N ARG A 69 -45.57 38.89 -15.97
CA ARG A 69 -46.25 40.15 -16.35
C ARG A 69 -46.81 40.05 -17.76
#